data_AF-A0A2J6WK66-F1
#
_entry.id   AF-A0A2J6WK66-F1
#
_cell.length_a   1.000
_cell.length_b   1.000
_cell.length_c   1.000
_cell.angle_alpha   90.00
_cell.angle_beta   90.00
_cell.angle_gamma   90.00
#
_symmetry.space_group_name_H-M   'P 1'
#
loop_
_entity.id
_entity.type
_entity.pdbx_description
1 polymer ?
#
loop_
_entity_poly.entity_id
_entity_poly.type
_entity_poly.pdbx_seq_one_letter_code
_entity_poly.pdbx_strand_id
1 'polypeptide(L)'
;MKKFKSLLISIIAVLFLTGTALAHFGVIMPSDDIIGEKDSKKITLKVYFMHPFEQEWLNMEKPKAFGVMLGDEKTDLLSTLVNKKVKGKNAWETTFTIKRPGDYIFYLEPVPYWEPAEEKFIAHYPKVVVQALGKEEGWDKEVGLPIEIVPLTRPYGLWVGNVFQGIVKVNGKPLPFADVEVEYFNEGGKVKAPKEPYITQVIKADANGVFTYAIPKAGWWGFAALTDAPYKIKKDGKEYPVEIGGIIWVKAREMK
;
A
#
# COMPACT_ATOMS: atom_id res chain seq x y z
N MET A 1 10.80 -43.49 29.02
CA MET A 1 9.92 -43.50 27.83
C MET A 1 8.83 -42.42 27.85
N LYS A 2 8.07 -42.20 28.94
CA LYS A 2 7.03 -41.13 29.01
C LYS A 2 7.59 -39.70 28.87
N LYS A 3 8.74 -39.39 29.50
CA LYS A 3 9.39 -38.06 29.39
C LYS A 3 9.90 -37.74 27.98
N PHE A 4 10.31 -38.76 27.20
CA PHE A 4 10.79 -38.59 25.82
C PHE A 4 9.64 -38.34 24.84
N LYS A 5 8.47 -38.96 25.06
CA LYS A 5 7.24 -38.66 24.30
C LYS A 5 6.69 -37.26 24.60
N SER A 6 6.77 -36.79 25.84
CA SER A 6 6.38 -35.43 26.22
C SER A 6 7.26 -34.36 25.57
N LEU A 7 8.57 -34.60 25.47
CA LEU A 7 9.50 -33.67 24.84
C LEU A 7 9.29 -33.58 23.32
N LEU A 8 8.97 -34.71 22.67
CA LEU A 8 8.71 -34.77 21.24
C LEU A 8 7.41 -34.04 20.85
N ILE A 9 6.37 -34.10 21.69
CA ILE A 9 5.10 -33.37 21.48
C ILE A 9 5.31 -31.85 21.64
N SER A 10 6.12 -31.42 22.62
CA SER A 10 6.47 -29.99 22.77
C SER A 10 7.34 -29.45 21.64
N ILE A 11 8.24 -30.26 21.06
CA ILE A 11 9.06 -29.83 19.90
C ILE A 11 8.22 -29.75 18.61
N ILE A 12 7.26 -30.65 18.42
CA ILE A 12 6.34 -30.59 17.26
C ILE A 12 5.38 -29.39 17.37
N ALA A 13 4.96 -29.00 18.58
CA ALA A 13 4.09 -27.83 18.77
C ALA A 13 4.78 -26.48 18.51
N VAL A 14 6.11 -26.39 18.70
CA VAL A 14 6.89 -25.17 18.42
C VAL A 14 7.19 -24.98 16.92
N LEU A 15 7.18 -26.06 16.13
CA LEU A 15 7.45 -26.02 14.68
C LEU A 15 6.27 -25.52 13.83
N PHE A 16 5.07 -25.33 14.40
CA PHE A 16 3.89 -24.82 13.69
C PHE A 16 3.58 -23.34 13.96
N LEU A 17 4.46 -22.61 14.64
CA LEU A 17 4.29 -21.19 14.98
C LEU A 17 5.08 -20.24 14.08
N THR A 18 5.61 -20.69 12.94
CA THR A 18 6.07 -19.78 11.90
C THR A 18 4.83 -19.22 11.18
N GLY A 19 4.15 -18.27 11.84
CA GLY A 19 3.23 -17.39 11.14
C GLY A 19 4.05 -16.66 10.08
N THR A 20 3.72 -16.87 8.81
CA THR A 20 4.16 -16.00 7.74
C THR A 20 3.59 -14.62 8.06
N ALA A 21 4.43 -13.68 8.52
CA ALA A 21 4.03 -12.28 8.58
C ALA A 21 3.84 -11.84 7.13
N LEU A 22 2.59 -11.77 6.69
CA LEU A 22 2.24 -11.36 5.35
C LEU A 22 2.08 -9.86 5.37
N ALA A 23 2.76 -9.18 4.44
CA ALA A 23 2.63 -7.76 4.32
C ALA A 23 1.25 -7.40 3.79
N HIS A 24 0.55 -6.60 4.58
CA HIS A 24 -0.75 -6.09 4.23
C HIS A 24 -0.60 -4.83 3.38
N PHE A 25 -1.44 -4.67 2.36
CA PHE A 25 -1.44 -3.44 1.57
C PHE A 25 -2.84 -2.90 1.35
N GLY A 26 -3.04 -1.65 1.76
CA GLY A 26 -4.06 -0.78 1.18
C GLY A 26 -3.71 -0.47 -0.27
N VAL A 27 -4.68 -0.58 -1.17
CA VAL A 27 -4.48 -0.37 -2.60
C VAL A 27 -5.46 0.63 -3.16
N ILE A 28 -4.97 1.57 -3.95
CA ILE A 28 -5.74 2.39 -4.87
C ILE A 28 -5.14 2.13 -6.26
N MET A 29 -5.83 1.34 -7.07
CA MET A 29 -5.37 0.90 -8.37
C MET A 29 -6.15 1.64 -9.48
N PRO A 30 -5.55 2.62 -10.15
CA PRO A 30 -6.18 3.30 -11.27
C PRO A 30 -6.15 2.42 -12.52
N SER A 31 -7.07 2.65 -13.45
CA SER A 31 -7.06 2.02 -14.77
C SER A 31 -5.81 2.39 -15.57
N ASP A 32 -5.25 3.59 -15.35
CA ASP A 32 -3.92 3.99 -15.81
C ASP A 32 -3.37 5.12 -14.92
N ASP A 33 -2.05 5.24 -14.86
CA ASP A 33 -1.30 6.26 -14.09
C ASP A 33 -0.81 7.44 -14.95
N ILE A 34 -0.96 7.35 -16.27
CA ILE A 34 -0.69 8.44 -17.21
C ILE A 34 -1.88 8.57 -18.16
N ILE A 35 -2.53 9.72 -18.18
CA ILE A 35 -3.69 10.03 -19.03
C ILE A 35 -3.30 11.12 -20.03
N GLY A 36 -2.90 10.71 -21.24
CA GLY A 36 -2.53 11.61 -22.33
C GLY A 36 -3.73 12.26 -23.01
N GLU A 37 -3.49 13.15 -23.97
CA GLU A 37 -4.56 13.94 -24.64
C GLU A 37 -5.59 13.07 -25.37
N LYS A 38 -5.15 11.97 -25.99
CA LYS A 38 -6.02 11.08 -26.80
C LYS A 38 -6.76 10.03 -25.95
N ASP A 39 -6.38 9.87 -24.68
CA ASP A 39 -6.94 8.84 -23.82
C ASP A 39 -8.31 9.24 -23.25
N SER A 40 -9.08 8.26 -22.80
CA SER A 40 -10.29 8.50 -22.01
C SER A 40 -9.96 9.31 -20.76
N LYS A 41 -10.69 10.40 -20.52
CA LYS A 41 -10.57 11.18 -19.27
C LYS A 41 -11.32 10.56 -18.11
N LYS A 42 -12.10 9.52 -18.38
CA LYS A 42 -12.83 8.75 -17.38
C LYS A 42 -11.95 7.56 -16.97
N ILE A 43 -11.47 7.58 -15.74
CA ILE A 43 -10.62 6.53 -15.16
C ILE A 43 -11.38 5.78 -14.06
N THR A 44 -11.14 4.48 -13.96
CA THR A 44 -11.67 3.66 -12.87
C THR A 44 -10.62 3.53 -11.78
N LEU A 45 -11.04 3.65 -10.52
CA LEU A 45 -10.20 3.43 -9.35
C LEU A 45 -10.77 2.24 -8.59
N LYS A 46 -9.97 1.17 -8.48
CA LYS A 46 -10.27 0.02 -7.63
C LYS A 46 -9.56 0.20 -6.30
N VAL A 47 -10.26 -0.05 -5.21
CA VAL A 47 -9.80 0.19 -3.85
C VAL A 47 -10.01 -1.06 -3.02
N TYR A 48 -8.96 -1.62 -2.47
CA TYR A 48 -9.01 -2.90 -1.74
C TYR A 48 -7.85 -3.06 -0.76
N PHE A 49 -7.94 -4.07 0.10
CA PHE A 49 -6.92 -4.45 1.07
C PHE A 49 -6.49 -5.90 0.77
N MET A 50 -5.19 -6.16 0.61
CA MET A 50 -4.71 -7.45 0.09
C MET A 50 -3.25 -7.77 0.43
N HIS A 51 -2.81 -9.00 0.14
CA HIS A 51 -1.41 -9.42 -0.05
C HIS A 51 -1.07 -9.40 -1.56
N PRO A 52 -0.36 -8.37 -2.08
CA PRO A 52 -0.18 -8.16 -3.51
C PRO A 52 0.51 -9.30 -4.26
N PHE A 53 1.58 -9.87 -3.72
CA PHE A 53 2.34 -10.90 -4.42
C PHE A 53 1.60 -12.25 -4.43
N GLU A 54 0.90 -12.57 -3.35
CA GLU A 54 0.15 -13.83 -3.21
C GLU A 54 -1.24 -13.77 -3.83
N GLN A 55 -1.73 -12.56 -4.14
CA GLN A 55 -3.08 -12.35 -4.64
C GLN A 55 -4.13 -12.91 -3.68
N GLU A 56 -3.98 -12.58 -2.40
CA GLU A 56 -4.97 -12.86 -1.35
C GLU A 56 -5.68 -11.57 -0.95
N TRP A 57 -7.02 -11.60 -0.97
CA TRP A 57 -7.85 -10.44 -0.64
C TRP A 57 -8.28 -10.50 0.82
N LEU A 58 -8.17 -9.36 1.50
CA LEU A 58 -8.74 -9.14 2.81
C LEU A 58 -10.04 -8.34 2.71
N ASN A 59 -10.86 -8.39 3.77
CA ASN A 59 -12.08 -7.62 3.81
C ASN A 59 -11.77 -6.14 4.09
N MET A 60 -12.17 -5.26 3.18
CA MET A 60 -12.04 -3.82 3.37
C MET A 60 -13.39 -3.21 3.73
N GLU A 61 -13.51 -2.74 4.97
CA GLU A 61 -14.64 -1.89 5.38
C GLU A 61 -14.68 -0.60 4.56
N LYS A 62 -15.85 0.05 4.52
CA LYS A 62 -15.94 1.35 3.83
C LYS A 62 -14.96 2.32 4.51
N PRO A 63 -14.05 2.96 3.77
CA PRO A 63 -13.05 3.83 4.37
C PRO A 63 -13.67 5.03 5.08
N LYS A 64 -12.93 5.64 6.01
CA LYS A 64 -13.37 6.87 6.69
C LYS A 64 -13.29 8.08 5.77
N ALA A 65 -12.29 8.10 4.89
CA ALA A 65 -12.14 9.11 3.85
C ALA A 65 -11.57 8.48 2.58
N PHE A 66 -12.01 8.98 1.43
CA PHE A 66 -11.42 8.65 0.14
C PHE A 66 -11.53 9.89 -0.73
N GLY A 67 -10.41 10.35 -1.28
CA GLY A 67 -10.38 11.62 -1.97
C GLY A 67 -9.28 11.72 -2.99
N VAL A 68 -9.25 12.87 -3.67
CA VAL A 68 -8.20 13.24 -4.61
C VAL A 68 -7.71 14.63 -4.32
N MET A 69 -6.40 14.83 -4.37
CA MET A 69 -5.74 16.12 -4.24
C MET A 69 -5.14 16.52 -5.58
N LEU A 70 -5.34 17.78 -5.98
CA LEU A 70 -4.73 18.39 -7.16
C LEU A 70 -4.22 19.78 -6.79
N GLY A 71 -2.90 19.95 -6.74
CA GLY A 71 -2.30 21.12 -6.08
C GLY A 71 -2.67 21.10 -4.60
N ASP A 72 -3.21 22.20 -4.08
CA ASP A 72 -3.67 22.29 -2.68
C ASP A 72 -5.18 21.99 -2.53
N GLU A 73 -5.91 21.73 -3.62
CA GLU A 73 -7.34 21.44 -3.61
C GLU A 73 -7.61 19.96 -3.35
N LYS A 74 -8.41 19.65 -2.32
CA LYS A 74 -8.89 18.29 -2.04
C LYS A 74 -10.37 18.16 -2.40
N THR A 75 -10.70 17.09 -3.12
CA THR A 75 -12.08 16.70 -3.43
C THR A 75 -12.42 15.40 -2.73
N ASP A 76 -13.51 15.39 -1.97
CA ASP A 76 -14.05 14.17 -1.36
C ASP A 76 -14.73 13.29 -2.42
N LEU A 77 -14.39 12.00 -2.41
CA LEU A 77 -14.91 10.97 -3.30
C LEU A 77 -15.58 9.83 -2.51
N LEU A 78 -15.67 9.90 -1.19
CA LEU A 78 -16.15 8.81 -0.34
C LEU A 78 -17.57 8.34 -0.70
N SER A 79 -18.45 9.28 -1.03
CA SER A 79 -19.83 9.01 -1.44
C SER A 79 -19.94 8.32 -2.80
N THR A 80 -18.90 8.40 -3.63
CA THR A 80 -18.86 7.81 -4.97
C THR A 80 -18.45 6.34 -4.98
N LEU A 81 -17.90 5.84 -3.86
CA LEU A 81 -17.47 4.45 -3.75
C LEU A 81 -18.66 3.50 -3.81
N VAL A 82 -18.59 2.56 -4.77
CA VAL A 82 -19.51 1.44 -4.93
C VAL A 82 -18.85 0.18 -4.39
N ASN A 83 -19.53 -0.52 -3.48
CA ASN A 83 -19.03 -1.80 -2.98
C ASN A 83 -19.00 -2.84 -4.11
N LYS A 84 -17.90 -3.58 -4.18
CA LYS A 84 -17.73 -4.76 -5.01
C LYS A 84 -17.30 -5.92 -4.13
N LYS A 85 -17.74 -7.14 -4.46
CA LYS A 85 -17.19 -8.34 -3.83
C LYS A 85 -16.14 -8.97 -4.72
N VAL A 86 -14.93 -9.14 -4.21
CA VAL A 86 -13.84 -9.85 -4.88
C VAL A 86 -13.45 -11.03 -4.00
N LYS A 87 -13.57 -12.25 -4.54
CA LYS A 87 -13.37 -13.50 -3.77
C LYS A 87 -14.13 -13.52 -2.42
N GLY A 88 -15.35 -12.96 -2.40
CA GLY A 88 -16.20 -12.90 -1.20
C GLY A 88 -15.84 -11.80 -0.18
N LYS A 89 -14.78 -11.03 -0.42
CA LYS A 89 -14.34 -9.92 0.45
C LYS A 89 -14.85 -8.58 -0.09
N ASN A 90 -15.15 -7.64 0.80
CA ASN A 90 -15.50 -6.29 0.41
C ASN A 90 -14.29 -5.58 -0.20
N ALA A 91 -14.53 -4.99 -1.36
CA ALA A 91 -13.67 -4.05 -2.07
C ALA A 91 -14.55 -2.88 -2.54
N TRP A 92 -13.92 -1.82 -3.03
CA TRP A 92 -14.60 -0.63 -3.47
C TRP A 92 -14.13 -0.22 -4.85
N GLU A 93 -15.01 0.45 -5.59
CA GLU A 93 -14.69 0.97 -6.91
C GLU A 93 -15.37 2.32 -7.08
N THR A 94 -14.69 3.24 -7.77
CA THR A 94 -15.33 4.46 -8.27
C THR A 94 -14.81 4.78 -9.66
N THR A 95 -15.47 5.73 -10.30
CA THR A 95 -15.01 6.33 -11.53
C THR A 95 -14.79 7.83 -11.32
N PHE A 96 -13.65 8.32 -11.80
CA PHE A 96 -13.30 9.73 -11.76
C PHE A 96 -13.12 10.27 -13.17
N THR A 97 -13.60 11.49 -13.42
CA THR A 97 -13.38 12.19 -14.69
C THR A 97 -12.34 13.28 -14.49
N ILE A 98 -11.18 13.13 -15.14
CA ILE A 98 -10.14 14.15 -15.23
C ILE A 98 -10.71 15.40 -15.89
N LYS A 99 -10.60 16.54 -15.20
CA LYS A 99 -11.18 17.82 -15.65
C LYS A 99 -10.14 18.79 -16.19
N ARG A 100 -8.90 18.72 -15.70
CA ARG A 100 -7.83 19.66 -16.05
C ARG A 100 -6.45 18.99 -15.97
N PRO A 101 -5.41 19.52 -16.62
CA PRO A 101 -4.06 18.98 -16.50
C PRO A 101 -3.50 19.05 -15.08
N GLY A 102 -2.68 18.07 -14.71
CA GLY A 102 -1.89 18.06 -13.46
C GLY A 102 -1.73 16.66 -12.88
N ASP A 103 -1.10 16.58 -11.71
CA ASP A 103 -0.93 15.33 -10.98
C ASP A 103 -2.00 15.16 -9.92
N TYR A 104 -2.83 14.13 -10.09
CA TYR A 104 -3.91 13.79 -9.18
C TYR A 104 -3.43 12.78 -8.16
N ILE A 105 -3.34 13.16 -6.89
CA ILE A 105 -2.99 12.24 -5.80
C ILE A 105 -4.28 11.70 -5.20
N PHE A 106 -4.62 10.45 -5.55
CA PHE A 106 -5.72 9.74 -4.90
C PHE A 106 -5.24 9.15 -3.59
N TYR A 107 -6.02 9.28 -2.53
CA TYR A 107 -5.64 8.85 -1.19
C TYR A 107 -6.83 8.29 -0.41
N LEU A 108 -6.52 7.52 0.63
CA LEU A 108 -7.53 6.85 1.46
C LEU A 108 -7.13 6.85 2.93
N GLU A 109 -8.11 7.07 3.80
CA GLU A 109 -8.04 6.76 5.23
C GLU A 109 -8.91 5.53 5.55
N PRO A 110 -8.32 4.43 6.05
CA PRO A 110 -9.07 3.21 6.28
C PRO A 110 -9.87 3.25 7.59
N VAL A 111 -10.85 2.37 7.69
CA VAL A 111 -11.24 1.84 9.01
C VAL A 111 -10.20 0.77 9.39
N PRO A 112 -9.56 0.84 10.57
CA PRO A 112 -8.53 -0.12 10.95
C PRO A 112 -9.03 -1.56 10.90
N TYR A 113 -8.27 -2.43 10.25
CA TYR A 113 -8.53 -3.86 10.12
C TYR A 113 -8.01 -4.59 11.37
N TRP A 114 -8.79 -5.52 11.93
CA TRP A 114 -8.32 -6.38 13.02
C TRP A 114 -7.60 -7.59 12.41
N GLU A 115 -6.30 -7.73 12.69
CA GLU A 115 -5.49 -8.89 12.30
C GLU A 115 -5.35 -9.84 13.50
N PRO A 116 -6.11 -10.95 13.54
CA PRO A 116 -6.10 -11.85 14.69
C PRO A 116 -4.77 -12.56 14.91
N ALA A 117 -4.03 -12.87 13.85
CA ALA A 117 -2.76 -13.60 13.95
C ALA A 117 -1.67 -12.76 14.64
N GLU A 118 -1.77 -11.43 14.53
CA GLU A 118 -0.79 -10.49 15.08
C GLU A 118 -1.30 -9.74 16.32
N GLU A 119 -2.53 -10.03 16.76
CA GLU A 119 -3.22 -9.32 17.86
C GLU A 119 -3.12 -7.79 17.75
N LYS A 120 -3.26 -7.24 16.53
CA LYS A 120 -3.15 -5.79 16.29
C LYS A 120 -4.21 -5.29 15.31
N PHE A 121 -4.41 -3.98 15.34
CA PHE A 121 -5.16 -3.29 14.28
C PHE A 121 -4.20 -2.75 13.23
N ILE A 122 -4.61 -2.79 11.96
CA ILE A 122 -3.82 -2.33 10.82
C ILE A 122 -4.56 -1.18 10.14
N ALA A 123 -3.90 -0.03 10.04
CA ALA A 123 -4.42 1.17 9.39
C ALA A 123 -3.42 1.65 8.33
N HIS A 124 -3.59 1.15 7.11
CA HIS A 124 -2.75 1.52 5.98
C HIS A 124 -3.39 2.61 5.13
N TYR A 125 -2.64 3.68 4.89
CA TYR A 125 -3.03 4.90 4.19
C TYR A 125 -2.40 4.92 2.79
N PRO A 126 -3.05 4.31 1.79
CA PRO A 126 -2.51 4.28 0.44
C PRO A 126 -2.74 5.59 -0.29
N LYS A 127 -1.78 5.89 -1.16
CA LYS A 127 -1.92 6.85 -2.24
C LYS A 127 -1.35 6.35 -3.55
N VAL A 128 -1.85 6.93 -4.63
CA VAL A 128 -1.35 6.74 -6.00
C VAL A 128 -1.45 8.07 -6.73
N VAL A 129 -0.47 8.35 -7.59
CA VAL A 129 -0.45 9.56 -8.41
C VAL A 129 -0.83 9.21 -9.84
N VAL A 130 -1.78 9.94 -10.40
CA VAL A 130 -2.18 9.84 -11.82
C VAL A 130 -1.83 11.16 -12.50
N GLN A 131 -0.92 11.08 -13.46
CA GLN A 131 -0.54 12.19 -14.33
C GLN A 131 -1.66 12.41 -15.35
N ALA A 132 -2.09 13.65 -15.53
CA ALA A 132 -3.07 14.01 -16.54
C ALA A 132 -2.58 15.11 -17.48
N LEU A 133 -2.72 14.84 -18.79
CA LEU A 133 -2.59 15.80 -19.88
C LEU A 133 -1.23 16.51 -19.92
N GLY A 134 -0.16 15.74 -19.66
CA GLY A 134 1.23 16.20 -19.78
C GLY A 134 1.72 17.24 -18.77
N LYS A 135 0.86 17.74 -17.86
CA LYS A 135 1.28 18.65 -16.79
C LYS A 135 1.81 17.86 -15.59
N GLU A 136 2.97 18.27 -15.11
CA GLU A 136 3.71 17.63 -14.02
C GLU A 136 3.89 18.64 -12.89
N GLU A 137 2.92 18.70 -11.99
CA GLU A 137 2.91 19.62 -10.87
C GLU A 137 2.19 18.97 -9.68
N GLY A 138 2.91 18.87 -8.56
CA GLY A 138 2.35 18.46 -7.28
C GLY A 138 2.43 16.97 -6.97
N TRP A 139 3.02 16.14 -7.83
CA TRP A 139 3.23 14.71 -7.58
C TRP A 139 4.05 14.41 -6.31
N ASP A 140 4.86 15.36 -5.85
CA ASP A 140 5.71 15.34 -4.65
C ASP A 140 5.07 16.04 -3.43
N LYS A 141 3.78 16.38 -3.50
CA LYS A 141 3.07 17.02 -2.38
C LYS A 141 2.65 16.01 -1.31
N GLU A 142 2.67 16.49 -0.07
CA GLU A 142 2.08 15.80 1.07
C GLU A 142 0.57 15.93 1.05
N VAL A 143 -0.12 14.82 1.26
CA VAL A 143 -1.57 14.83 1.45
C VAL A 143 -1.92 15.28 2.88
N GLY A 144 -1.02 15.11 3.85
CA GLY A 144 -1.26 15.34 5.27
C GLY A 144 -1.86 14.13 5.96
N LEU A 145 -1.48 12.92 5.54
CA LEU A 145 -1.90 11.68 6.19
C LEU A 145 -1.07 11.45 7.48
N PRO A 146 -1.56 10.66 8.46
CA PRO A 146 -0.81 10.37 9.68
C PRO A 146 0.57 9.76 9.42
N ILE A 147 0.67 8.95 8.37
CA ILE A 147 1.91 8.45 7.79
C ILE A 147 1.77 8.45 6.26
N GLU A 148 2.78 8.91 5.54
CA GLU A 148 2.82 8.85 4.08
C GLU A 148 4.24 8.79 3.53
N ILE A 149 4.36 8.31 2.28
CA ILE A 149 5.60 8.33 1.51
C ILE A 149 5.52 9.48 0.51
N VAL A 150 6.43 10.45 0.60
CA VAL A 150 6.57 11.51 -0.42
C VAL A 150 7.56 11.04 -1.49
N PRO A 151 7.17 10.91 -2.76
CA PRO A 151 8.09 10.45 -3.80
C PRO A 151 9.19 11.49 -4.06
N LEU A 152 10.42 11.02 -4.28
CA LEU A 152 11.55 11.80 -4.79
C LEU A 152 11.82 11.50 -6.28
N THR A 153 11.37 10.33 -6.75
CA THR A 153 11.30 10.00 -8.17
C THR A 153 9.85 10.13 -8.64
N ARG A 154 9.64 10.70 -9.82
CA ARG A 154 8.31 10.78 -10.46
C ARG A 154 7.62 9.40 -10.47
N PRO A 155 6.47 9.23 -9.79
CA PRO A 155 5.91 7.90 -9.49
C PRO A 155 5.26 7.18 -10.69
N TYR A 156 4.94 7.89 -11.76
CA TYR A 156 4.35 7.34 -13.00
C TYR A 156 5.37 7.23 -14.16
N GLY A 157 6.61 7.69 -13.96
CA GLY A 157 7.63 7.82 -15.02
C GLY A 157 8.76 6.80 -14.93
N LEU A 158 8.48 5.57 -14.52
CA LEU A 158 9.51 4.57 -14.19
C LEU A 158 9.66 3.53 -15.30
N TRP A 159 10.89 3.30 -15.74
CA TRP A 159 11.25 2.10 -16.51
C TRP A 159 11.74 0.99 -15.59
N VAL A 160 11.70 -0.25 -16.08
CA VAL A 160 12.44 -1.36 -15.43
C VAL A 160 13.91 -0.98 -15.30
N GLY A 161 14.49 -1.27 -14.14
CA GLY A 161 15.85 -0.89 -13.77
C GLY A 161 16.00 0.54 -13.25
N ASN A 162 14.97 1.38 -13.32
CA ASN A 162 15.00 2.68 -12.64
C ASN A 162 14.90 2.52 -11.13
N VAL A 163 15.38 3.56 -10.45
CA VAL A 163 15.35 3.66 -9.00
C VAL A 163 14.18 4.55 -8.60
N PHE A 164 13.31 4.01 -7.75
CA PHE A 164 12.32 4.77 -7.02
C PHE A 164 12.88 5.16 -5.65
N GLN A 165 12.81 6.44 -5.33
CA GLN A 165 13.12 6.97 -4.00
C GLN A 165 11.90 7.66 -3.42
N GLY A 166 11.75 7.58 -2.10
CA GLY A 166 10.72 8.29 -1.35
C GLY A 166 11.18 8.63 0.05
N ILE A 167 10.57 9.66 0.64
CA ILE A 167 10.74 10.05 2.04
C ILE A 167 9.56 9.52 2.84
N VAL A 168 9.81 8.67 3.83
CA VAL A 168 8.81 8.27 4.81
C VAL A 168 8.58 9.42 5.78
N LYS A 169 7.33 9.83 5.97
CA LYS A 169 6.95 10.86 6.92
C LYS A 169 5.83 10.40 7.84
N VAL A 170 5.96 10.75 9.13
CA VAL A 170 4.91 10.61 10.14
C VAL A 170 4.53 12.01 10.61
N ASN A 171 3.25 12.36 10.50
CA ASN A 171 2.73 13.69 10.83
C ASN A 171 3.56 14.83 10.20
N GLY A 172 3.89 14.68 8.91
CA GLY A 172 4.67 15.65 8.12
C GLY A 172 6.17 15.72 8.43
N LYS A 173 6.68 14.93 9.38
CA LYS A 173 8.11 14.88 9.73
C LYS A 173 8.75 13.62 9.17
N PRO A 174 9.97 13.68 8.60
CA PRO A 174 10.69 12.49 8.19
C PRO A 174 10.82 11.45 9.30
N LEU A 175 10.66 10.17 8.97
CA LEU A 175 10.84 9.03 9.87
C LEU A 175 12.18 8.33 9.55
N PRO A 176 13.24 8.56 10.33
CA PRO A 176 14.54 7.94 10.11
C PRO A 176 14.48 6.42 10.27
N PHE A 177 15.25 5.69 9.46
CA PHE A 177 15.46 4.24 9.62
C PHE A 177 14.20 3.37 9.59
N ALA A 178 13.09 3.92 9.06
CA ALA A 178 11.85 3.22 8.83
C ALA A 178 12.08 1.97 7.98
N ASP A 179 11.43 0.87 8.36
CA ASP A 179 11.32 -0.29 7.48
C ASP A 179 10.22 -0.02 6.44
N VAL A 180 10.52 -0.35 5.19
CA VAL A 180 9.63 -0.21 4.05
C VAL A 180 9.49 -1.56 3.38
N GLU A 181 8.29 -2.11 3.44
CA GLU A 181 7.93 -3.35 2.75
C GLU A 181 7.61 -3.06 1.29
N VAL A 182 8.09 -3.92 0.40
CA VAL A 182 7.98 -3.75 -1.04
C VAL A 182 7.42 -5.02 -1.66
N GLU A 183 6.31 -4.89 -2.37
CA GLU A 183 5.69 -6.00 -3.08
C GLU A 183 5.31 -5.67 -4.52
N TYR A 184 5.44 -6.68 -5.37
CA TYR A 184 4.95 -6.66 -6.74
C TYR A 184 3.47 -7.08 -6.78
N PHE A 185 2.63 -6.31 -7.46
CA PHE A 185 1.26 -6.72 -7.74
C PHE A 185 1.25 -7.86 -8.77
N ASN A 186 1.24 -9.09 -8.28
CA ASN A 186 1.42 -10.30 -9.06
C ASN A 186 0.11 -10.74 -9.74
N GLU A 187 -0.44 -9.91 -10.63
CA GLU A 187 -1.75 -10.15 -11.23
C GLU A 187 -1.86 -11.57 -11.83
N GLY A 188 -2.80 -12.35 -11.28
CA GLY A 188 -3.05 -13.73 -11.68
C GLY A 188 -2.00 -14.75 -11.20
N GLY A 189 -1.13 -14.39 -10.26
CA GLY A 189 -0.18 -15.33 -9.61
C GLY A 189 0.91 -15.86 -10.55
N LYS A 190 1.31 -15.06 -11.55
CA LYS A 190 2.20 -15.51 -12.64
C LYS A 190 3.67 -15.61 -12.21
N VAL A 191 4.08 -14.82 -11.22
CA VAL A 191 5.43 -14.83 -10.67
C VAL A 191 5.47 -15.76 -9.45
N LYS A 192 6.50 -16.61 -9.39
CA LYS A 192 6.76 -17.49 -8.23
C LYS A 192 8.01 -17.01 -7.51
N ALA A 193 7.87 -16.73 -6.22
CA ALA A 193 9.00 -16.42 -5.36
C ALA A 193 9.80 -17.70 -5.06
N PRO A 194 11.14 -17.68 -5.15
CA PRO A 194 11.96 -18.83 -4.78
C PRO A 194 11.97 -19.09 -3.27
N LYS A 195 11.77 -18.04 -2.45
CA LYS A 195 11.67 -18.04 -0.98
C LYS A 195 10.82 -16.86 -0.50
N GLU A 196 10.34 -16.91 0.73
CA GLU A 196 9.47 -15.88 1.34
C GLU A 196 10.01 -14.45 1.26
N PRO A 197 11.33 -14.15 1.46
CA PRO A 197 11.83 -12.77 1.33
C PRO A 197 11.76 -12.16 -0.08
N TYR A 198 11.38 -12.95 -1.09
CA TYR A 198 11.11 -12.47 -2.45
C TYR A 198 9.63 -12.13 -2.67
N ILE A 199 8.74 -12.54 -1.75
CA ILE A 199 7.33 -12.15 -1.73
C ILE A 199 7.27 -10.72 -1.22
N THR A 200 7.58 -10.54 0.08
CA THR A 200 7.75 -9.25 0.73
C THR A 200 9.23 -8.94 0.89
N GLN A 201 9.69 -7.93 0.17
CA GLN A 201 11.04 -7.39 0.36
C GLN A 201 11.01 -6.29 1.41
N VAL A 202 12.06 -6.16 2.23
CA VAL A 202 12.16 -5.11 3.23
C VAL A 202 13.40 -4.27 2.97
N ILE A 203 13.24 -2.96 2.86
CA ILE A 203 14.33 -1.99 2.76
C ILE A 203 14.25 -1.01 3.92
N LYS A 204 15.38 -0.41 4.28
CA LYS A 204 15.49 0.53 5.39
C LYS A 204 15.74 1.94 4.87
N ALA A 205 15.00 2.92 5.39
CA ALA A 205 15.25 4.32 5.12
C ALA A 205 16.55 4.81 5.80
N ASP A 206 17.11 5.92 5.33
CA ASP A 206 18.26 6.56 5.94
C ASP A 206 17.87 7.50 7.10
N ALA A 207 18.85 8.28 7.60
CA ALA A 207 18.65 9.23 8.69
C ALA A 207 17.67 10.37 8.35
N ASN A 208 17.44 10.63 7.06
CA ASN A 208 16.49 11.63 6.57
C ASN A 208 15.13 11.01 6.19
N GLY A 209 14.93 9.71 6.49
CA GLY A 209 13.73 8.98 6.11
C GLY A 209 13.67 8.63 4.62
N VAL A 210 14.76 8.77 3.87
CA VAL A 210 14.83 8.43 2.44
C VAL A 210 15.07 6.94 2.27
N PHE A 211 14.22 6.24 1.52
CA PHE A 211 14.51 4.88 1.04
C PHE A 211 14.79 4.88 -0.46
N THR A 212 15.40 3.79 -0.93
CA THR A 212 15.80 3.62 -2.33
C THR A 212 15.52 2.19 -2.78
N TYR A 213 14.86 2.02 -3.93
CA TYR A 213 14.57 0.71 -4.50
C TYR A 213 14.74 0.69 -6.02
N ALA A 214 15.47 -0.29 -6.55
CA ALA A 214 15.60 -0.50 -7.99
C ALA A 214 14.52 -1.48 -8.46
N ILE A 215 13.68 -1.08 -9.41
CA ILE A 215 12.51 -1.86 -9.82
C ILE A 215 12.92 -2.94 -10.83
N PRO A 216 12.83 -4.24 -10.49
CA PRO A 216 13.38 -5.31 -11.32
C PRO A 216 12.44 -5.79 -12.43
N LYS A 217 11.17 -5.38 -12.42
CA LYS A 217 10.14 -5.90 -13.33
C LYS A 217 9.06 -4.86 -13.63
N ALA A 218 8.56 -4.84 -14.87
CA ALA A 218 7.44 -4.01 -15.24
C ALA A 218 6.15 -4.45 -14.54
N GLY A 219 5.29 -3.48 -14.23
CA GLY A 219 4.03 -3.66 -13.51
C GLY A 219 3.93 -2.75 -12.28
N TRP A 220 2.93 -3.01 -11.45
CA TRP A 220 2.65 -2.23 -10.25
C TRP A 220 3.45 -2.74 -9.05
N TRP A 221 3.99 -1.79 -8.29
CA TRP A 221 4.76 -2.04 -7.07
C TRP A 221 4.21 -1.19 -5.92
N GLY A 222 3.98 -1.84 -4.79
CA GLY A 222 3.54 -1.20 -3.55
C GLY A 222 4.72 -1.03 -2.61
N PHE A 223 4.83 0.14 -1.98
CA PHE A 223 5.79 0.46 -0.94
C PHE A 223 5.04 0.84 0.32
N ALA A 224 5.21 0.08 1.41
CA ALA A 224 4.53 0.29 2.67
C ALA A 224 5.55 0.58 3.78
N ALA A 225 5.60 1.83 4.23
CA ALA A 225 6.40 2.20 5.39
C ALA A 225 5.56 2.07 6.65
N LEU A 226 5.98 1.20 7.58
CA LEU A 226 5.17 0.80 8.73
C LEU A 226 5.75 1.34 10.05
N THR A 227 4.88 1.69 10.98
CA THR A 227 5.24 2.03 12.37
C THR A 227 4.05 1.83 13.29
N ASP A 228 4.30 1.73 14.59
CA ASP A 228 3.23 1.77 15.59
C ASP A 228 2.62 3.17 15.70
N ALA A 229 1.29 3.21 15.81
CA ALA A 229 0.56 4.41 16.17
C ALA A 229 0.77 4.75 17.66
N PRO A 230 0.67 6.03 18.05
CA PRO A 230 0.75 6.43 19.46
C PRO A 230 -0.52 6.06 20.28
N TYR A 231 -1.51 5.42 19.66
CA TYR A 231 -2.79 5.07 20.28
C TYR A 231 -3.10 3.57 20.13
N LYS A 232 -4.04 3.11 20.95
CA LYS A 232 -4.54 1.73 20.95
C LYS A 232 -6.03 1.71 20.67
N ILE A 233 -6.53 0.56 20.19
CA ILE A 233 -7.97 0.34 20.00
C ILE A 233 -8.44 -0.74 20.98
N LYS A 234 -9.56 -0.47 21.64
CA LYS A 234 -10.20 -1.43 22.55
C LYS A 234 -11.07 -2.40 21.76
N LYS A 235 -10.88 -3.70 21.98
CA LYS A 235 -11.70 -4.78 21.42
C LYS A 235 -11.89 -5.86 22.49
N ASP A 236 -13.14 -6.27 22.69
CA ASP A 236 -13.50 -7.35 23.62
C ASP A 236 -12.92 -7.15 25.03
N GLY A 237 -12.86 -5.89 25.50
CA GLY A 237 -12.37 -5.52 26.83
C GLY A 237 -10.86 -5.30 26.94
N LYS A 238 -10.04 -5.71 25.96
CA LYS A 238 -8.58 -5.54 25.91
C LYS A 238 -8.19 -4.41 24.94
N GLU A 239 -7.08 -3.73 25.23
CA GLU A 239 -6.47 -2.75 24.32
C GLU A 239 -5.41 -3.41 23.45
N TYR A 240 -5.44 -3.12 22.15
CA TYR A 240 -4.51 -3.66 21.17
C TYR A 240 -3.74 -2.54 20.47
N PRO A 241 -2.46 -2.78 20.13
CA PRO A 241 -1.68 -1.85 19.35
C PRO A 241 -2.31 -1.63 17.97
N VAL A 242 -1.98 -0.49 17.38
CA VAL A 242 -2.37 -0.14 16.01
C VAL A 242 -1.11 0.08 15.21
N GLU A 243 -0.91 -0.69 14.17
CA GLU A 243 0.08 -0.41 13.15
C GLU A 243 -0.51 0.58 12.14
N ILE A 244 0.25 1.62 11.82
CA ILE A 244 -0.06 2.53 10.72
C ILE A 244 0.96 2.35 9.59
N GLY A 245 0.47 2.37 8.36
CA GLY A 245 1.31 2.19 7.18
C GLY A 245 1.10 3.30 6.16
N GLY A 246 2.15 4.00 5.75
CA GLY A 246 2.09 4.93 4.63
C GLY A 246 2.40 4.16 3.35
N ILE A 247 1.43 4.09 2.42
CA ILE A 247 1.59 3.29 1.20
C ILE A 247 1.61 4.18 -0.04
N ILE A 248 2.55 3.94 -0.94
CA ILE A 248 2.51 4.48 -2.30
C ILE A 248 2.59 3.36 -3.33
N TRP A 249 1.75 3.46 -4.36
CA TRP A 249 1.77 2.58 -5.52
C TRP A 249 2.37 3.29 -6.72
N VAL A 250 3.29 2.60 -7.41
CA VAL A 250 3.95 3.11 -8.62
C VAL A 250 3.97 2.03 -9.70
N LYS A 251 4.10 2.44 -10.97
CA LYS A 251 4.10 1.51 -12.10
C LYS A 251 5.38 1.65 -12.90
N ALA A 252 6.11 0.55 -13.07
CA ALA A 252 7.23 0.47 -13.99
C ALA A 252 6.80 -0.08 -15.34
N ARG A 253 7.36 0.44 -16.43
CA ARG A 253 7.13 0.00 -17.81
C ARG A 253 8.40 -0.62 -18.39
N GLU A 254 8.26 -1.52 -19.36
CA GLU A 254 9.41 -2.01 -20.15
C GLU A 254 9.87 -0.94 -21.13
N MET A 255 11.19 -0.79 -21.31
CA MET A 255 11.72 -0.05 -22.46
C MET A 255 11.39 -0.85 -23.74
N LYS A 256 11.00 -0.16 -24.81
CA LYS A 256 10.69 -0.77 -26.11
C LYS A 256 11.57 -0.19 -27.19
#